data_AF-A0A497SFY6-F1
#
_entry.id   AF-A0A497SFY6-F1
#
_cell.length_a   1.000
_cell.length_b   1.000
_cell.length_c   1.000
_cell.angle_alpha   90.00
_cell.angle_beta   90.00
_cell.angle_gamma   90.00
#
_symmetry.space_group_name_H-M   'P 1'
#
loop_
_entity.id
_entity.type
_entity.pdbx_description
1 polymer ?
#
loop_
_entity_poly.entity_id
_entity_poly.type
_entity_poly.pdbx_seq_one_letter_code
_entity_poly.pdbx_strand_id
1 'polypeptide(L)'
;MIYTVKTVVGREEVVLDAIAAKAKTENLNIQALVHPEEIKGYIFVEGDLKDIELAIKAIPHVRGMIRKPIEIKDIQRFLEPRKAEVELNKGDIVEIIGGPFKGERGKV
;
A
#
# COMPACT_ATOMS: atom_id res chain seq x y z
N MET A 1 -2.37 11.36 12.62
CA MET A 1 -2.18 9.99 13.14
C MET A 1 -2.56 9.01 12.05
N ILE A 2 -1.99 7.80 12.02
CA ILE A 2 -2.28 6.81 10.98
C ILE A 2 -3.32 5.82 11.49
N TYR A 3 -4.39 5.62 10.72
CA TYR A 3 -5.46 4.67 11.00
C TYR A 3 -5.64 3.69 9.84
N THR A 4 -6.20 2.53 10.15
CA THR A 4 -6.48 1.49 9.16
C THR A 4 -7.97 1.43 8.84
N VAL A 5 -8.30 1.47 7.55
CA VAL A 5 -9.66 1.29 7.03
C VAL A 5 -9.75 -0.04 6.30
N LYS A 6 -10.74 -0.85 6.64
CA LYS A 6 -11.04 -2.14 6.02
C LYS A 6 -11.83 -1.90 4.74
N THR A 7 -11.44 -2.58 3.67
CA THR A 7 -12.09 -2.51 2.36
C THR A 7 -12.48 -3.90 1.86
N VAL A 8 -13.25 -3.95 0.78
CA VAL A 8 -13.38 -5.17 -0.02
C VAL A 8 -12.06 -5.41 -0.74
N VAL A 9 -11.55 -6.65 -0.68
CA VAL A 9 -10.34 -7.06 -1.39
C VAL A 9 -10.47 -6.78 -2.89
N GLY A 10 -9.48 -6.13 -3.48
CA GLY A 10 -9.45 -5.72 -4.88
C GLY A 10 -10.21 -4.41 -5.20
N ARG A 11 -10.64 -3.68 -4.17
CA ARG A 11 -11.29 -2.35 -4.27
C ARG A 11 -10.57 -1.27 -3.45
N GLU A 12 -9.33 -1.52 -3.05
CA GLU A 12 -8.50 -0.64 -2.23
C GLU A 12 -8.31 0.72 -2.92
N GLU A 13 -7.85 0.72 -4.17
CA GLU A 13 -7.66 1.94 -4.99
C GLU A 13 -8.96 2.73 -5.16
N VAL A 14 -10.07 2.05 -5.48
CA VAL A 14 -11.38 2.71 -5.64
C VAL A 14 -11.82 3.41 -4.36
N VAL A 15 -11.59 2.78 -3.19
CA VAL A 15 -11.90 3.40 -1.89
C VAL A 15 -10.94 4.56 -1.61
N LEU A 16 -9.66 4.41 -1.93
CA LEU A 16 -8.64 5.44 -1.75
C LEU A 16 -8.99 6.71 -2.54
N ASP A 17 -9.32 6.56 -3.83
CA ASP A 17 -9.75 7.65 -4.70
C ASP A 17 -11.02 8.33 -4.18
N ALA A 18 -12.00 7.55 -3.74
CA ALA A 18 -13.24 8.08 -3.19
C ALA A 18 -13.01 8.89 -1.91
N ILE A 19 -12.14 8.40 -1.02
CA ILE A 19 -11.75 9.14 0.20
C ILE A 19 -11.00 10.42 -0.17
N ALA A 20 -10.05 10.35 -1.10
CA ALA A 20 -9.27 11.51 -1.54
C ALA A 20 -10.17 12.60 -2.15
N ALA A 21 -11.11 12.22 -3.01
CA ALA A 21 -12.06 13.14 -3.62
C ALA A 21 -12.97 13.80 -2.58
N LYS A 22 -13.50 13.02 -1.63
CA LYS A 22 -14.35 13.53 -0.56
C LYS A 22 -13.59 14.44 0.40
N ALA A 23 -12.37 14.07 0.78
CA ALA A 23 -11.51 14.87 1.66
C ALA A 23 -11.22 16.25 1.06
N LYS A 24 -10.95 16.32 -0.24
CA LYS A 24 -10.78 17.59 -0.97
C LYS A 24 -12.07 18.40 -1.02
N THR A 25 -13.20 17.76 -1.26
CA THR A 25 -14.50 18.43 -1.42
C THR A 25 -15.01 19.01 -0.09
N GLU A 26 -14.85 18.26 0.99
CA GLU A 26 -15.32 18.62 2.34
C GLU A 26 -14.23 19.32 3.18
N ASN A 27 -13.05 19.57 2.59
CA ASN A 27 -11.88 20.20 3.22
C ASN A 27 -11.48 19.53 4.55
N LEU A 28 -11.43 18.20 4.54
CA LEU A 28 -11.13 17.36 5.71
C LEU A 28 -9.61 17.30 5.97
N ASN A 29 -9.22 17.19 7.24
CA ASN A 29 -7.81 17.14 7.65
C ASN A 29 -7.19 15.75 7.47
N ILE A 30 -7.07 15.32 6.21
CA ILE A 30 -6.41 14.09 5.77
C ILE A 30 -5.13 14.47 5.02
N GLN A 31 -3.98 14.06 5.54
CA GLN A 31 -2.67 14.40 4.99
C GLN A 31 -2.20 13.39 3.95
N ALA A 32 -2.45 12.10 4.18
CA ALA A 32 -1.98 11.03 3.31
C ALA A 32 -2.95 9.84 3.28
N LEU A 33 -2.94 9.14 2.16
CA LEU A 33 -3.68 7.91 1.90
C LEU A 33 -2.74 6.94 1.20
N VAL A 34 -2.69 5.69 1.63
CA VAL A 34 -1.84 4.68 0.99
C VAL A 34 -2.41 3.28 1.11
N HIS A 35 -2.24 2.50 0.05
CA HIS A 35 -2.42 1.06 0.07
C HIS A 35 -1.20 0.41 -0.60
N PRO A 36 -0.40 -0.37 0.14
CA PRO A 36 0.63 -1.21 -0.45
C PRO A 36 0.02 -2.44 -1.14
N GLU A 37 0.57 -2.85 -2.29
CA GLU A 37 0.09 -4.00 -3.07
C GLU A 37 0.09 -5.32 -2.25
N GLU A 38 1.04 -5.47 -1.32
CA GLU A 38 1.17 -6.64 -0.47
C GLU A 38 0.04 -6.75 0.57
N ILE A 39 -0.65 -5.66 0.87
CA ILE A 39 -1.72 -5.61 1.88
C ILE A 39 -3.07 -5.51 1.17
N LYS A 40 -3.78 -6.63 1.17
CA LYS A 40 -5.12 -6.77 0.58
C LYS A 40 -6.21 -6.51 1.60
N GLY A 41 -7.25 -5.78 1.19
CA GLY A 41 -8.45 -5.48 1.96
C GLY A 41 -8.27 -4.39 3.02
N TYR A 42 -7.17 -3.64 2.97
CA TYR A 42 -6.90 -2.54 3.89
C TYR A 42 -6.27 -1.36 3.17
N ILE A 43 -6.57 -0.18 3.66
CA ILE A 43 -5.89 1.07 3.31
C ILE A 43 -5.47 1.78 4.61
N PHE A 44 -4.45 2.63 4.51
CA PHE A 44 -3.96 3.45 5.61
C PHE A 44 -4.26 4.92 5.33
N VAL A 45 -4.73 5.61 6.35
CA VAL A 45 -5.14 7.02 6.27
C VAL A 45 -4.44 7.79 7.37
N GLU A 46 -3.71 8.83 6.99
CA GLU A 46 -3.11 9.79 7.91
C GLU A 46 -4.01 11.02 8.05
N GLY A 47 -4.48 11.29 9.26
CA GLY A 47 -5.42 12.38 9.51
C GLY A 47 -5.82 12.55 10.97
N ASP A 48 -6.78 13.45 11.18
CA ASP A 48 -7.59 13.50 12.40
C ASP A 48 -8.66 12.40 12.40
N LEU A 49 -8.87 11.75 13.54
CA LEU A 49 -9.81 10.63 13.63
C LEU A 49 -11.23 11.01 13.19
N LYS A 50 -11.72 12.20 13.58
CA LYS A 50 -13.09 12.62 13.25
C LYS A 50 -13.25 12.84 11.75
N ASP A 51 -12.24 13.43 11.13
CA ASP A 51 -12.25 13.72 9.70
C ASP A 51 -12.12 12.44 8.87
N ILE A 52 -11.35 11.46 9.33
CA ILE A 52 -11.30 10.14 8.68
C ILE A 52 -12.66 9.43 8.82
N GLU A 53 -13.31 9.49 9.99
CA GLU A 53 -14.65 8.92 10.19
C GLU A 53 -15.69 9.55 9.27
N LEU A 54 -15.63 10.87 9.07
CA LEU A 54 -16.47 11.58 8.11
C LEU A 54 -16.15 11.15 6.68
N ALA A 55 -14.87 11.09 6.31
CA ALA A 55 -14.44 10.72 4.97
C ALA A 55 -14.93 9.32 4.57
N ILE A 56 -14.79 8.31 5.43
CA ILE A 56 -15.18 6.93 5.08
C ILE A 56 -16.71 6.71 5.04
N LYS A 57 -17.50 7.65 5.57
CA LYS A 57 -18.95 7.51 5.67
C LYS A 57 -19.58 7.48 4.28
N ALA A 58 -20.44 6.48 4.07
CA ALA A 58 -21.17 6.25 2.82
C ALA A 58 -20.27 6.01 1.58
N ILE A 59 -18.99 5.66 1.77
CA ILE A 59 -18.14 5.20 0.67
C ILE A 59 -18.39 3.71 0.40
N PRO A 60 -18.76 3.32 -0.83
CA PRO A 60 -18.91 1.92 -1.20
C PRO A 60 -17.64 1.11 -0.92
N HIS A 61 -17.80 -0.19 -0.64
CA HIS A 61 -16.70 -1.12 -0.38
C HIS A 61 -15.90 -0.88 0.92
N VAL A 62 -16.15 0.18 1.66
CA VAL A 62 -15.66 0.32 3.04
C VAL A 62 -16.40 -0.68 3.95
N ARG A 63 -15.64 -1.45 4.73
CA ARG A 63 -16.16 -2.41 5.71
C ARG A 63 -16.01 -1.96 7.17
N GLY A 64 -15.35 -0.83 7.40
CA GLY A 64 -15.17 -0.21 8.72
C GLY A 64 -13.75 0.27 8.95
N MET A 65 -13.48 0.78 10.16
CA MET A 65 -12.18 1.31 10.56
C MET A 65 -11.70 0.65 11.85
N ILE A 66 -10.38 0.50 11.99
CA ILE A 66 -9.72 0.17 13.25
C ILE A 66 -9.36 1.49 13.93
N ARG A 67 -10.04 1.82 15.04
CA ARG A 67 -9.86 3.08 15.79
C ARG A 67 -8.56 3.16 16.60
N LYS A 68 -7.73 2.12 16.55
CA LYS A 68 -6.42 2.10 17.17
C LYS A 68 -5.41 2.68 16.17
N PRO A 69 -4.73 3.80 16.48
CA PRO A 69 -3.70 4.33 15.60
C PRO A 69 -2.52 3.36 15.54
N ILE A 70 -1.81 3.38 14.42
CA ILE A 70 -0.57 2.63 14.21
C ILE A 70 0.62 3.58 14.04
N GLU A 71 1.82 3.07 14.26
CA GLU A 71 3.03 3.84 14.01
C GLU A 71 3.55 3.61 12.58
N ILE A 72 4.24 4.60 12.02
CA ILE A 72 4.82 4.49 10.67
C ILE A 72 5.75 3.27 10.53
N LYS A 73 6.47 2.92 11.61
CA LYS A 73 7.36 1.75 11.68
C LYS A 73 6.65 0.43 11.41
N ASP A 74 5.35 0.34 11.71
CA ASP A 74 4.55 -0.87 11.53
C ASP A 74 4.23 -1.12 10.04
N ILE A 75 4.21 -0.05 9.23
CA ILE A 75 3.90 -0.10 7.81
C ILE A 75 5.10 0.18 6.90
N GLN A 76 6.22 0.66 7.44
CA GLN A 76 7.39 1.08 6.68
C GLN A 76 7.91 0.01 5.71
N ARG A 77 7.95 -1.26 6.13
CA ARG A 77 8.39 -2.39 5.29
C ARG A 77 7.56 -2.62 4.03
N PHE A 78 6.35 -2.08 3.97
CA PHE A 78 5.45 -2.15 2.83
C PHE A 78 5.47 -0.86 1.99
N LEU A 79 6.02 0.22 2.54
CA LEU A 79 6.23 1.48 1.83
C LEU A 79 7.57 1.54 1.12
N GLU A 80 8.51 0.66 1.52
CA GLU A 80 9.78 0.47 0.83
C GLU A 80 9.55 -0.42 -0.39
N PRO A 81 9.67 0.11 -1.62
CA PRO A 81 9.67 -0.74 -2.81
C PRO A 81 10.82 -1.72 -2.67
N ARG A 82 10.58 -3.02 -2.87
CA ARG A 82 11.70 -3.97 -2.93
C ARG A 82 12.64 -3.50 -4.04
N LYS A 83 13.82 -3.02 -3.68
CA LYS A 83 14.94 -2.89 -4.62
C LYS A 83 15.34 -4.30 -5.03
N ALA A 84 14.68 -4.80 -6.05
CA ALA A 84 15.12 -5.99 -6.76
C ALA A 84 15.01 -5.76 -8.27
N GLU A 85 15.39 -4.57 -8.73
CA GLU A 85 16.00 -4.48 -10.04
C GLU A 85 17.43 -4.96 -9.86
N VAL A 86 17.63 -6.27 -10.05
CA VAL A 86 18.97 -6.76 -10.39
C VAL A 86 19.23 -6.18 -11.77
N GLU A 87 19.99 -5.10 -11.84
CA GLU A 87 20.42 -4.51 -13.09
C GLU A 87 21.42 -5.47 -13.75
N LEU A 88 21.03 -6.07 -14.87
CA LEU A 88 21.85 -7.03 -15.61
C LEU A 88 22.67 -6.30 -16.66
N ASN A 89 23.98 -6.28 -16.48
CA ASN A 89 24.93 -5.69 -17.42
C ASN A 89 25.66 -6.77 -18.21
N LYS A 90 25.96 -6.46 -19.48
CA LYS A 90 26.80 -7.33 -20.32
C LYS A 90 28.16 -7.48 -19.67
N GLY A 91 28.51 -8.69 -19.24
CA GLY A 91 29.67 -8.84 -18.36
C GLY A 91 29.41 -9.59 -17.06
N ASP A 92 28.20 -9.49 -16.55
CA ASP A 92 27.87 -9.94 -15.21
C ASP A 92 27.86 -11.46 -15.12
N ILE A 93 28.37 -11.99 -14.02
CA ILE A 93 28.27 -13.42 -13.70
C ILE A 93 26.97 -13.64 -12.96
N VAL A 94 26.07 -14.42 -13.57
CA VAL A 94 24.74 -14.75 -13.03
C VAL A 94 24.63 -16.24 -12.75
N GLU A 95 23.75 -16.61 -11.82
CA GLU A 95 23.43 -18.00 -11.50
C GLU A 95 21.98 -18.29 -11.92
N ILE A 96 21.79 -19.40 -12.62
CA ILE A 96 20.47 -19.81 -13.08
C ILE A 96 19.71 -20.43 -11.89
N ILE A 97 18.60 -19.82 -11.48
CA ILE A 97 17.83 -20.26 -10.30
C ILE A 97 16.73 -21.29 -10.60
N GLY A 98 16.46 -21.60 -11.88
CA GLY A 98 15.37 -22.49 -12.29
C GLY A 98 15.61 -23.18 -13.64
N GLY A 99 14.81 -24.23 -13.91
CA GLY A 99 14.93 -25.03 -15.13
C GLY A 99 16.07 -26.06 -15.09
N PRO A 100 16.36 -26.72 -16.23
CA PRO A 100 17.35 -27.81 -16.31
C PRO A 100 18.79 -27.42 -15.92
N PHE A 101 19.13 -26.14 -16.05
CA PHE A 101 20.46 -25.60 -15.73
C PHE A 101 20.52 -24.91 -14.37
N LYS A 102 19.57 -25.21 -13.47
CA LYS A 102 19.54 -24.63 -12.13
C LYS A 102 20.87 -24.91 -11.39
N GLY A 103 21.50 -23.84 -10.88
CA GLY A 103 22.77 -23.87 -10.16
C GLY A 103 24.00 -23.61 -11.03
N GLU A 104 23.84 -23.58 -12.36
CA GLU A 104 24.92 -23.23 -13.27
C GLU A 104 25.17 -21.72 -13.28
N ARG A 105 26.44 -21.34 -13.45
CA ARG A 105 26.86 -19.94 -13.58
C ARG A 105 27.17 -19.59 -15.03
N GLY A 106 26.66 -18.44 -15.48
CA GLY A 106 26.86 -17.92 -16.82
C GLY A 106 27.26 -16.46 -16.81
N LYS A 107 27.71 -15.96 -17.96
CA LYS A 107 27.99 -14.54 -18.16
C LYS A 107 26.88 -13.94 -19.04
N VAL A 108 26.34 -12.79 -18.65
CA VAL A 108 25.35 -12.01 -19.41
C VAL A 108 25.96 -11.47 -20.69
#